data_AF-U2QRU8-F1
#
_entry.id   AF-U2QRU8-F1
#
_cell.length_a   1.000
_cell.length_b   1.000
_cell.length_c   1.000
_cell.angle_alpha   90.00
_cell.angle_beta   90.00
_cell.angle_gamma   90.00
#
_symmetry.space_group_name_H-M   'P 1'
#
loop_
_entity.id
_entity.type
_entity.pdbx_description
1 polymer ?
#
loop_
_entity_poly.entity_id
_entity_poly.type
_entity_poly.pdbx_seq_one_letter_code
_entity_poly.pdbx_strand_id
1 'polypeptide(L)' 'MKKVIVKHTDAKKFTVSDMLTVGKEYEVVNVTEEYIFVIDNSGKVGGYYHEYFEEVK' A
#
# COMPACT_ATOMS: atom_id res chain seq x y z
N MET A 1 -11.78 4.85 -9.71
CA MET A 1 -11.01 4.75 -8.46
C MET A 1 -9.97 3.67 -8.65
N LYS A 2 -8.68 3.99 -8.54
CA LYS A 2 -7.60 3.01 -8.67
C LYS A 2 -7.44 2.32 -7.31
N LYS A 3 -7.48 0.99 -7.30
CA LYS A 3 -7.27 0.17 -6.11
C LYS A 3 -6.08 -0.73 -6.32
N VAL A 4 -5.40 -1.03 -5.23
CA VAL A 4 -4.24 -1.93 -5.21
C VAL A 4 -4.40 -2.92 -4.08
N ILE A 5 -4.00 -4.18 -4.32
CA ILE A 5 -4.03 -5.21 -3.28
C ILE A 5 -2.64 -5.36 -2.69
N VAL A 6 -2.54 -5.42 -1.36
CA VAL A 6 -1.23 -5.60 -0.72
C VAL A 6 -0.75 -7.03 -0.95
N LYS A 7 0.40 -7.16 -1.61
CA LYS A 7 1.07 -8.43 -1.90
C LYS A 7 1.85 -8.95 -0.72
N HIS A 8 2.62 -8.07 -0.08
CA HIS A 8 3.40 -8.36 1.12
C HIS A 8 3.64 -7.09 1.92
N THR A 9 3.95 -7.27 3.20
CA THR A 9 4.33 -6.17 4.12
C THR A 9 5.74 -6.39 4.67
N ASP A 10 6.56 -7.18 3.96
CA ASP A 10 7.95 -7.48 4.35
C ASP A 10 8.85 -6.24 4.26
N ALA A 11 8.79 -5.41 5.29
CA ALA A 11 9.72 -4.32 5.50
C ALA A 11 10.81 -4.78 6.49
N LYS A 12 12.07 -4.77 6.07
CA LYS A 12 13.23 -5.20 6.89
C LYS A 12 13.44 -4.38 8.18
N LYS A 13 12.77 -3.23 8.33
CA LYS A 13 13.12 -2.22 9.35
C LYS A 13 11.94 -1.55 10.06
N PHE A 14 10.72 -1.63 9.50
CA PHE A 14 9.53 -0.95 10.02
C PHE A 14 8.33 -1.90 9.99
N THR A 15 7.47 -1.86 11.00
CA THR A 15 6.21 -2.62 11.04
C THR A 15 5.19 -2.05 10.06
N VAL A 16 5.37 -2.30 8.76
CA VAL A 16 4.38 -1.99 7.72
C VAL A 16 3.12 -2.85 7.89
N SER A 17 3.24 -3.99 8.56
CA SER A 17 2.14 -4.90 8.92
C SER A 17 1.02 -4.27 9.75
N ASP A 18 1.29 -3.19 10.50
CA ASP A 18 0.24 -2.50 11.26
C ASP A 18 -0.60 -1.58 10.36
N MET A 19 0.01 -1.04 9.30
CA MET A 19 -0.63 -0.06 8.41
C MET A 19 -1.28 -0.71 7.19
N LEU A 20 -0.68 -1.79 6.68
CA LEU A 20 -1.15 -2.53 5.52
C LEU A 20 -1.47 -3.98 5.90
N THR A 21 -2.53 -4.51 5.32
CA THR A 21 -2.95 -5.90 5.51
C THR A 21 -2.83 -6.62 4.18
N VAL A 22 -1.99 -7.67 4.15
CA VAL A 22 -1.80 -8.52 2.97
C VAL A 22 -3.15 -9.08 2.50
N GLY A 23 -3.42 -9.01 1.20
CA GLY A 23 -4.67 -9.44 0.58
C GLY A 23 -5.84 -8.46 0.70
N LYS A 24 -5.66 -7.32 1.39
CA LYS A 24 -6.66 -6.25 1.45
C LYS A 24 -6.43 -5.23 0.33
N GLU A 25 -7.53 -4.73 -0.22
CA GLU A 25 -7.51 -3.64 -1.20
C GLU A 25 -7.45 -2.28 -0.51
N TYR A 26 -6.62 -1.40 -1.05
CA TYR A 26 -6.49 -0.02 -0.60
C TYR A 26 -6.73 0.95 -1.74
N GLU A 27 -7.34 2.09 -1.41
CA GLU A 27 -7.62 3.14 -2.39
C GLU A 27 -6.38 4.00 -2.62
N VAL A 28 -6.00 4.12 -3.89
CA VAL A 28 -4.86 4.91 -4.31
C VAL A 28 -5.27 6.37 -4.43
N VAL A 29 -4.61 7.21 -3.64
CA VAL A 29 -4.80 8.66 -3.64
C VAL A 29 -3.86 9.32 -4.64
N ASN A 30 -2.61 8.88 -4.68
CA ASN A 30 -1.60 9.42 -5.59
C ASN A 30 -0.55 8.37 -5.93
N VAL A 31 0.09 8.49 -7.10
CA VAL A 31 1.17 7.61 -7.54
C VAL A 31 2.30 8.47 -8.11
N THR A 32 3.51 8.18 -7.67
CA THR A 32 4.76 8.68 -8.25
C THR A 32 5.54 7.52 -8.84
N GLU A 33 6.67 7.81 -9.50
CA GLU A 33 7.53 6.79 -10.09
C GLU A 33 8.02 5.75 -9.08
N GLU A 34 8.31 6.16 -7.85
CA GLU A 34 8.86 5.26 -6.81
C GLU A 34 7.83 4.86 -5.74
N TYR A 35 6.76 5.63 -5.54
CA TYR A 35 5.84 5.45 -4.42
C TYR A 35 4.36 5.48 -4.82
N ILE A 36 3.57 4.65 -4.16
CA ILE A 36 2.11 4.67 -4.18
C ILE A 36 1.65 5.23 -2.83
N PHE A 37 0.79 6.25 -2.90
CA PHE A 37 0.13 6.82 -1.75
C PHE A 37 -1.27 6.24 -1.63
N VAL A 38 -1.52 5.50 -0.55
CA VAL A 38 -2.82 4.87 -0.26
C VAL A 38 -3.34 5.31 1.10
N ILE A 39 -4.66 5.23 1.28
CA ILE A 39 -5.28 5.41 2.60
C ILE A 39 -5.11 4.12 3.38
N ASP A 40 -4.18 4.09 4.34
CA ASP A 40 -3.83 2.89 5.11
C ASP A 40 -4.87 2.54 6.20
N ASN A 41 -4.60 1.51 7.01
CA ASN A 41 -5.47 1.09 8.10
C ASN A 41 -5.70 2.17 9.18
N SER A 42 -4.83 3.16 9.29
CA SER A 42 -4.99 4.29 10.21
C SER A 42 -5.94 5.38 9.67
N GLY A 43 -6.40 5.23 8.43
CA GLY A 43 -7.22 6.23 7.74
C GLY A 43 -6.43 7.45 7.28
N LYS A 44 -5.10 7.35 7.25
CA LYS A 44 -4.19 8.39 6.77
C LYS A 44 -3.56 7.97 5.45
N VAL A 45 -3.05 8.96 4.72
CA VAL A 45 -2.33 8.70 3.47
C VAL A 45 -0.89 8.32 3.80
N GLY A 46 -0.54 7.06 3.55
CA GLY A 46 0.82 6.53 3.68
C GLY A 46 1.46 6.32 2.30
N GLY A 47 2.74 6.64 2.17
CA GLY A 47 3.54 6.39 0.97
C GLY A 47 4.30 5.07 1.07
N TYR A 48 4.14 4.20 0.09
CA TYR A 48 4.68 2.84 0.08
C TYR A 48 5.27 2.50 -1.30
N TYR A 49 6.22 1.57 -1.37
CA TYR A 49 6.80 1.17 -2.65
C TYR A 49 5.81 0.37 -3.50
N HIS A 50 5.91 0.48 -4.82
CA HIS A 50 5.06 -0.26 -5.76
C HIS A 50 5.13 -1.78 -5.57
N GLU A 51 6.29 -2.31 -5.16
CA GLU A 51 6.50 -3.76 -4.95
C GLU A 51 5.58 -4.36 -3.87
N TYR A 52 5.07 -3.53 -2.94
CA TYR A 52 4.22 -3.95 -1.83
C TYR A 52 2.81 -4.28 -2.32
N PHE A 53 2.48 -3.89 -3.55
CA PHE A 53 1.15 -4.03 -4.10
C PHE A 53 1.14 -4.76 -5.43
N GLU A 54 0.00 -5.37 -5.71
CA GLU A 54 -0.35 -5.88 -7.03
C GLU A 54 -1.51 -5.07 -7.60
N GLU A 55 -1.48 -4.85 -8.91
CA GLU A 55 -2.61 -4.22 -9.60
C GLU A 55 -3.77 -5.21 -9.66
N VAL A 56 -4.91 -4.80 -9.12
CA VAL A 56 -6.17 -5.53 -9.25
C VAL A 56 -6.68 -5.28 -10.68
N LYS A 57 -6.61 -6.31 -11.54
CA LYS A 57 -7.11 -6.26 -12.92
C LYS A 57 -8.63 -6.23 -12.98
#